data_AF-A0A7S2A7U6-F1
#
_entry.id   AF-A0A7S2A7U6-F1
#
_cell.length_a   1.000
_cell.length_b   1.000
_cell.length_c   1.000
_cell.angle_alpha   90.00
_cell.angle_beta   90.00
_cell.angle_gamma   90.00
#
_symmetry.space_group_name_H-M   'P 1'
#
loop_
_entity.id
_entity.type
_entity.pdbx_description
1 polymer ?
#
loop_
_entity_poly.entity_id
_entity_poly.type
_entity_poly.pdbx_seq_one_letter_code
_entity_poly.pdbx_strand_id
1 'polypeptide(L)'
;QKSAEDNNNGQQAHLEHGKPANAMMSGRIPPRIASWKPMMSASSVFPLLLSLLLSASQSPCFAIDSNEREDPQDITSIICDGSTGIRPNCEVLLDVPSSCSSESSFCPVVFFLHGGGGTNNGFARTTGVHGEGVIGVYPQGESGWNTGPKKTNQCHWSQFDCPEDPDEGALVANIIEEVRSR
;
A
#
# COMPACT_ATOMS: atom_id res chain seq x y z
N GLN A 1 4.84 -49.88 -6.37
CA GLN A 1 6.29 -50.19 -6.37
C GLN A 1 6.96 -49.04 -7.10
N LYS A 2 7.70 -48.12 -6.46
CA LYS A 2 8.83 -48.32 -5.56
C LYS A 2 9.00 -47.08 -4.67
N SER A 3 9.15 -47.32 -3.36
CA SER A 3 9.47 -46.36 -2.30
C SER A 3 10.94 -45.91 -2.32
N ALA A 4 11.22 -44.77 -1.69
CA ALA A 4 12.40 -44.43 -0.87
C ALA A 4 12.06 -43.10 -0.16
N GLU A 5 11.73 -43.01 1.13
CA GLU A 5 12.47 -43.26 2.38
C GLU A 5 13.75 -42.42 2.59
N ASP A 6 13.61 -41.48 3.54
CA ASP A 6 14.48 -41.05 4.63
C ASP A 6 15.89 -40.47 4.36
N ASN A 7 16.16 -39.28 4.95
CA ASN A 7 17.02 -39.24 6.14
C ASN A 7 16.99 -37.89 6.90
N ASN A 8 16.89 -38.07 8.21
CA ASN A 8 16.94 -37.12 9.30
C ASN A 8 18.40 -36.95 9.77
N ASN A 9 18.85 -35.75 10.12
CA ASN A 9 19.92 -35.59 11.11
C ASN A 9 19.98 -34.16 11.65
N GLY A 10 19.60 -34.00 12.91
CA GLY A 10 19.82 -32.78 13.67
C GLY A 10 21.25 -32.65 14.18
N GLN A 11 21.61 -31.43 14.60
CA GLN A 11 22.47 -31.25 15.77
C GLN A 11 22.33 -29.82 16.32
N GLN A 12 22.04 -29.77 17.61
CA GLN A 12 21.85 -28.61 18.46
C GLN A 12 22.93 -28.70 19.55
N ALA A 13 23.72 -27.63 19.74
CA ALA A 13 24.68 -27.41 20.84
C ALA A 13 25.20 -25.97 20.68
N HIS A 14 25.58 -25.14 21.66
CA HIS A 14 25.71 -25.26 23.11
C HIS A 14 25.86 -23.84 23.71
N LEU A 15 25.49 -23.69 24.98
CA LEU A 15 25.77 -22.65 26.00
C LEU A 15 27.26 -22.18 26.01
N GLU A 16 27.75 -21.02 26.50
CA GLU A 16 27.35 -20.15 27.63
C GLU A 16 28.37 -18.98 27.88
N HIS A 17 28.00 -18.07 28.81
CA HIS A 17 28.83 -17.29 29.78
C HIS A 17 29.56 -15.95 29.42
N GLY A 18 29.22 -14.89 30.19
CA GLY A 18 30.06 -13.70 30.41
C GLY A 18 29.33 -12.43 30.94
N LYS A 19 29.19 -12.30 32.27
CA LYS A 19 28.73 -11.11 33.05
C LYS A 19 29.92 -10.65 33.96
N PRO A 20 29.85 -9.59 34.79
CA PRO A 20 29.66 -8.14 34.58
C PRO A 20 30.73 -7.28 35.35
N ALA A 21 30.50 -5.95 35.43
CA ALA A 21 30.60 -5.09 36.64
C ALA A 21 31.57 -3.87 36.65
N ASN A 22 31.12 -2.87 37.43
CA ASN A 22 31.81 -1.74 38.09
C ASN A 22 31.90 -0.42 37.30
N ALA A 23 31.73 0.78 37.88
CA ALA A 23 31.80 1.20 39.28
C ALA A 23 30.95 2.46 39.57
N MET A 24 30.59 2.60 40.85
CA MET A 24 29.96 3.75 41.52
C MET A 24 30.94 4.91 41.81
N MET A 25 30.41 6.14 41.97
CA MET A 25 30.76 7.16 42.99
C MET A 25 29.86 8.41 42.73
N SER A 26 28.87 8.81 43.52
CA SER A 26 28.77 9.26 44.94
C SER A 26 29.53 10.57 45.26
N GLY A 27 28.81 11.66 45.58
CA GLY A 27 29.40 12.85 46.22
C GLY A 27 28.63 14.20 46.23
N ARG A 28 27.65 14.34 47.15
CA ARG A 28 27.21 15.50 47.98
C ARG A 28 27.33 17.00 47.54
N ILE A 29 26.16 17.63 47.28
CA ILE A 29 25.42 18.77 47.93
C ILE A 29 26.09 19.51 49.15
N PRO A 30 25.78 20.78 49.58
CA PRO A 30 25.47 22.14 49.01
C PRO A 30 26.29 23.28 49.77
N PRO A 31 25.82 24.53 50.13
CA PRO A 31 24.77 25.48 49.67
C PRO A 31 25.19 26.99 49.58
N ARG A 32 24.20 27.86 49.29
CA ARG A 32 23.88 29.21 49.88
C ARG A 32 24.13 30.53 49.08
N ILE A 33 23.00 31.25 48.84
CA ILE A 33 22.66 32.71 48.99
C ILE A 33 23.42 33.67 48.03
N ALA A 34 22.88 34.68 47.33
CA ALA A 34 21.88 35.74 47.61
C ALA A 34 21.30 36.28 46.27
N SER A 35 19.99 36.48 46.09
CA SER A 35 19.22 37.73 46.32
C SER A 35 19.78 39.01 45.70
N TRP A 36 19.35 39.40 44.48
CA TRP A 36 19.08 40.79 44.06
C TRP A 36 17.98 40.81 42.95
N LYS A 37 16.91 41.58 43.12
CA LYS A 37 15.98 42.11 42.08
C LYS A 37 16.35 43.59 41.89
N PRO A 38 16.23 44.23 40.69
CA PRO A 38 14.94 44.63 40.07
C PRO A 38 14.94 44.58 38.51
N MET A 39 13.82 44.24 37.85
CA MET A 39 12.79 45.11 37.24
C MET A 39 13.24 46.04 36.10
N MET A 40 13.03 45.61 34.84
CA MET A 40 12.69 46.42 33.64
C MET A 40 12.05 45.45 32.62
N SER A 41 10.75 45.52 32.31
CA SER A 41 10.04 46.45 31.41
C SER A 41 10.35 46.24 29.92
N ALA A 42 9.29 45.85 29.19
CA ALA A 42 9.00 46.06 27.78
C ALA A 42 10.02 45.55 26.74
N SER A 43 9.64 44.50 26.01
CA SER A 43 9.08 44.66 24.66
C SER A 43 8.74 43.30 24.07
N SER A 44 7.50 43.20 23.60
CA SER A 44 6.96 42.06 22.87
C SER A 44 7.80 41.79 21.62
N VAL A 45 8.54 40.69 21.63
CA VAL A 45 9.05 40.04 20.42
C VAL A 45 8.35 38.69 20.36
N PHE A 46 7.03 38.72 20.16
CA PHE A 46 6.28 37.51 19.82
C PHE A 46 6.68 37.08 18.40
N PRO A 47 6.88 35.77 18.19
CA PRO A 47 7.81 35.24 17.21
C PRO A 47 7.24 35.32 15.80
N LEU A 48 8.00 35.95 14.91
CA LEU A 48 7.80 35.94 13.46
C LEU A 48 8.26 34.58 12.87
N LEU A 49 7.89 33.48 13.55
CA LEU A 49 8.37 32.11 13.34
C LEU A 49 7.26 31.06 13.53
N LEU A 50 5.99 31.45 13.36
CA LEU A 50 4.84 30.53 13.39
C LEU A 50 3.99 30.57 12.11
N SER A 51 4.51 31.16 11.03
CA SER A 51 3.85 31.20 9.72
C SER A 51 4.40 30.18 8.73
N LEU A 52 5.27 29.25 9.16
CA LEU A 52 5.58 28.03 8.40
C LEU A 52 4.43 27.03 8.57
N LEU A 53 3.28 27.50 8.12
CA LEU A 53 1.99 26.83 8.06
C LEU A 53 2.14 25.64 7.13
N LEU A 54 2.14 24.46 7.75
CA LEU A 54 1.21 23.38 7.42
C LEU A 54 0.89 23.28 5.92
N SER A 55 1.90 23.03 5.11
CA SER A 55 1.69 22.37 3.82
C SER A 55 1.36 20.92 4.13
N ALA A 56 0.17 20.70 4.69
CA ALA A 56 -0.45 19.39 4.63
C ALA A 56 -0.61 19.13 3.14
N SER A 57 0.28 18.30 2.60
CA SER A 57 0.14 17.66 1.31
C SER A 57 -1.20 16.92 1.34
N GLN A 58 -2.26 17.63 0.96
CA GLN A 58 -3.51 17.03 0.57
C GLN A 58 -3.16 16.28 -0.71
N SER A 59 -2.75 15.03 -0.55
CA SER A 59 -2.88 14.07 -1.65
C SER A 59 -4.30 14.23 -2.16
N PRO A 60 -4.53 14.38 -3.48
CA PRO A 60 -5.87 14.49 -4.02
C PRO A 60 -6.68 13.31 -3.46
N CYS A 61 -7.65 13.63 -2.60
CA CYS A 61 -8.51 12.62 -2.01
C CYS A 61 -9.48 12.24 -3.12
N PHE A 62 -9.20 11.13 -3.79
CA PHE A 62 -10.00 10.76 -4.95
C PHE A 62 -11.46 10.47 -4.65
N ALA A 63 -11.90 9.91 -3.53
CA ALA A 63 -13.30 9.49 -3.30
C ALA A 63 -13.82 8.47 -4.36
N ILE A 64 -14.09 7.26 -3.88
CA ILE A 64 -14.79 6.26 -4.69
C ILE A 64 -16.27 6.61 -4.65
N ASP A 65 -16.76 7.21 -5.73
CA ASP A 65 -18.17 7.58 -5.87
C ASP A 65 -18.96 6.40 -6.45
N SER A 66 -20.29 6.46 -6.44
CA SER A 66 -21.06 5.53 -7.26
C SER A 66 -21.09 6.01 -8.71
N ASN A 67 -21.19 5.07 -9.63
CA ASN A 67 -21.35 5.35 -11.05
C ASN A 67 -22.62 4.71 -11.61
N GLU A 68 -22.98 5.08 -12.84
CA GLU A 68 -24.06 4.42 -13.55
C GLU A 68 -23.59 3.05 -14.06
N ARG A 69 -24.54 2.12 -14.20
CA ARG A 69 -24.27 0.80 -14.77
C ARG A 69 -23.65 0.96 -16.17
N GLU A 70 -22.65 0.14 -16.46
CA GLU A 70 -21.90 0.14 -17.74
C GLU A 70 -20.98 1.34 -17.96
N ASP A 71 -20.87 2.24 -16.98
CA ASP A 71 -20.02 3.44 -17.02
C ASP A 71 -19.05 3.45 -15.82
N PRO A 72 -18.07 2.52 -15.79
CA PRO A 72 -17.16 2.42 -14.65
C PRO A 72 -16.25 3.63 -14.56
N GLN A 73 -15.84 3.97 -13.34
CA GLN A 73 -14.87 5.01 -13.07
C GLN A 73 -13.47 4.58 -13.53
N ASP A 74 -12.75 5.50 -14.16
CA ASP A 74 -11.34 5.31 -14.47
C ASP A 74 -10.49 5.78 -13.28
N ILE A 75 -9.83 4.82 -12.62
CA ILE A 75 -8.94 5.07 -11.48
C ILE A 75 -7.46 4.91 -11.84
N THR A 76 -7.15 4.89 -13.14
CA THR A 76 -5.82 4.60 -13.68
C THR A 76 -4.75 5.52 -13.11
N SER A 77 -4.96 6.84 -13.08
CA SER A 77 -3.93 7.77 -12.57
C SER A 77 -3.59 7.52 -11.10
N ILE A 78 -4.57 7.15 -10.28
CA ILE A 78 -4.35 6.90 -8.85
C ILE A 78 -3.51 5.65 -8.63
N ILE A 79 -3.79 4.60 -9.40
CA ILE A 79 -3.14 3.30 -9.26
C ILE A 79 -1.79 3.24 -9.99
N CYS A 80 -1.74 3.80 -11.20
CA CYS A 80 -0.64 3.61 -12.13
C CYS A 80 0.46 4.66 -11.98
N ASP A 81 0.15 5.89 -11.56
CA ASP A 81 1.15 6.96 -11.41
C ASP A 81 2.14 6.68 -10.26
N GLY A 82 1.78 5.78 -9.32
CA GLY A 82 2.64 5.31 -8.22
C GLY A 82 3.22 3.90 -8.39
N SER A 83 2.94 3.22 -9.52
CA SER A 83 3.34 1.82 -9.69
C SER A 83 4.85 1.67 -9.89
N THR A 84 5.49 0.80 -9.11
CA THR A 84 6.95 0.63 -9.02
C THR A 84 7.57 -0.20 -10.15
N GLY A 85 6.89 -0.33 -11.30
CA GLY A 85 7.28 -1.25 -12.36
C GLY A 85 6.87 -0.80 -13.76
N ILE A 86 7.44 -1.44 -14.78
CA ILE A 86 7.17 -1.14 -16.18
C ILE A 86 5.78 -1.71 -16.54
N ARG A 87 4.77 -0.84 -16.64
CA ARG A 87 3.40 -1.21 -17.04
C ARG A 87 2.85 -0.29 -18.13
N PRO A 88 3.27 -0.48 -19.39
CA PRO A 88 2.90 0.42 -20.49
C PRO A 88 1.40 0.43 -20.79
N ASN A 89 0.66 -0.63 -20.39
CA ASN A 89 -0.78 -0.74 -20.58
C ASN A 89 -1.52 -0.72 -19.24
N CYS A 90 -0.99 -0.02 -18.23
CA CYS A 90 -1.65 0.12 -16.95
C CYS A 90 -2.99 0.86 -17.12
N GLU A 91 -4.07 0.19 -16.76
CA GLU A 91 -5.43 0.72 -16.78
C GLU A 91 -6.24 -0.02 -15.73
N VAL A 92 -7.06 0.71 -14.95
CA VAL A 92 -7.95 0.12 -13.96
C VAL A 92 -9.28 0.83 -13.98
N LEU A 93 -10.34 0.08 -14.26
CA LEU A 93 -11.71 0.57 -14.17
C LEU A 93 -12.38 0.01 -12.92
N LEU A 94 -13.16 0.85 -12.25
CA LEU A 94 -13.85 0.55 -11.01
C LEU A 94 -15.36 0.76 -11.19
N ASP A 95 -16.13 -0.28 -10.92
CA ASP A 95 -17.58 -0.26 -11.01
C ASP A 95 -18.20 -0.31 -9.60
N VAL A 96 -18.87 0.77 -9.23
CA VAL A 96 -19.33 1.02 -7.86
C VAL A 96 -20.82 1.30 -7.89
N PRO A 97 -21.66 0.36 -7.43
CA PRO A 97 -23.08 0.62 -7.33
C PRO A 97 -23.39 1.59 -6.19
N SER A 98 -24.51 2.30 -6.28
CA SER A 98 -24.96 3.28 -5.27
C SER A 98 -25.13 2.69 -3.87
N SER A 99 -25.36 1.39 -3.75
CA SER A 99 -25.37 0.68 -2.45
C SER A 99 -24.01 0.68 -1.74
N CYS A 100 -22.93 0.98 -2.47
CA CYS A 100 -21.54 0.92 -2.02
C CYS A 100 -20.86 2.28 -1.85
N SER A 101 -21.55 3.38 -2.13
CA SER A 101 -20.97 4.72 -2.05
C SER A 101 -21.27 5.44 -0.72
N SER A 102 -21.56 4.71 0.36
CA SER A 102 -21.80 5.29 1.68
C SER A 102 -20.63 4.99 2.62
N GLU A 103 -20.29 5.96 3.49
CA GLU A 103 -19.12 5.92 4.40
C GLU A 103 -19.09 4.75 5.41
N SER A 104 -20.12 3.91 5.43
CA SER A 104 -20.22 2.73 6.32
C SER A 104 -20.67 1.47 5.60
N SER A 105 -20.63 1.45 4.26
CA SER A 105 -21.02 0.28 3.49
C SER A 105 -19.98 -0.85 3.63
N PHE A 106 -20.48 -2.09 3.72
CA PHE A 106 -19.67 -3.30 3.61
C PHE A 106 -19.96 -3.92 2.25
N CYS A 107 -19.26 -3.46 1.23
CA CYS A 107 -19.45 -3.98 -0.11
C CYS A 107 -18.44 -5.08 -0.46
N PRO A 108 -18.91 -6.23 -0.96
CA PRO A 108 -18.01 -7.21 -1.54
C PRO A 108 -17.34 -6.64 -2.79
N VAL A 109 -16.09 -7.05 -3.01
CA VAL A 109 -15.27 -6.65 -4.15
C VAL A 109 -14.97 -7.88 -4.98
N VAL A 110 -15.15 -7.78 -6.31
CA VAL A 110 -14.86 -8.87 -7.25
C VAL A 110 -13.97 -8.35 -8.37
N PHE A 111 -12.85 -9.05 -8.58
CA PHE A 111 -11.93 -8.79 -9.67
C PHE A 111 -12.33 -9.57 -10.92
N PHE A 112 -12.37 -8.90 -12.06
CA PHE A 112 -12.57 -9.55 -13.36
C PHE A 112 -11.31 -9.43 -14.20
N LEU A 113 -10.67 -10.58 -14.39
CA LEU A 113 -9.36 -10.70 -15.03
C LEU A 113 -9.55 -11.31 -16.42
N HIS A 114 -9.26 -10.54 -17.46
CA HIS A 114 -9.34 -11.04 -18.83
C HIS A 114 -8.23 -12.04 -19.16
N GLY A 115 -8.50 -12.99 -20.06
CA GLY A 115 -7.49 -13.93 -20.56
C GLY A 115 -6.51 -13.29 -21.55
N GLY A 116 -5.65 -14.13 -22.13
CA GLY A 116 -4.64 -13.72 -23.11
C GLY A 116 -5.21 -13.01 -24.33
N GLY A 117 -4.63 -11.86 -24.67
CA GLY A 117 -5.08 -11.02 -25.80
C GLY A 117 -6.40 -10.28 -25.57
N GLY A 118 -7.01 -10.39 -24.38
CA GLY A 118 -8.21 -9.66 -24.01
C GLY A 118 -7.94 -8.24 -23.51
N THR A 119 -9.02 -7.57 -23.13
CA THR A 119 -9.02 -6.24 -22.50
C THR A 119 -10.04 -6.20 -21.36
N ASN A 120 -9.94 -5.23 -20.48
CA ASN A 120 -10.95 -4.90 -19.45
C ASN A 120 -12.25 -4.29 -20.01
N ASN A 121 -12.22 -3.76 -21.24
CA ASN A 121 -13.37 -3.18 -21.97
C ASN A 121 -14.49 -4.21 -22.21
N GLY A 122 -15.46 -4.29 -21.30
CA GLY A 122 -16.67 -5.12 -21.48
C GLY A 122 -17.21 -5.76 -20.21
N PHE A 123 -16.42 -5.80 -19.12
CA PHE A 123 -16.89 -6.39 -17.87
C PHE A 123 -18.08 -5.64 -17.26
N ALA A 124 -18.06 -4.30 -17.31
CA ALA A 124 -19.17 -3.48 -16.81
C ALA A 124 -20.53 -3.83 -17.45
N ARG A 125 -20.52 -4.32 -18.70
CA ARG A 125 -21.75 -4.68 -19.45
C ARG A 125 -22.19 -6.12 -19.23
N THR A 126 -21.24 -7.03 -19.01
CA THR A 126 -21.45 -8.48 -19.15
C THR A 126 -21.52 -9.24 -17.83
N THR A 127 -21.00 -8.66 -16.74
CA THR A 127 -20.83 -9.38 -15.46
C THR A 127 -22.06 -9.29 -14.55
N GLY A 128 -22.84 -8.21 -14.66
CA GLY A 128 -24.04 -7.98 -13.85
C GLY A 128 -23.78 -7.54 -12.40
N VAL A 129 -22.53 -7.47 -11.95
CA VAL A 129 -22.17 -7.21 -10.55
C VAL A 129 -22.70 -5.88 -10.01
N HIS A 130 -22.79 -4.86 -10.86
CA HIS A 130 -23.40 -3.58 -10.52
C HIS A 130 -24.81 -3.74 -9.94
N GLY A 131 -25.63 -4.59 -10.56
CA GLY A 131 -27.02 -4.82 -10.12
C GLY A 131 -27.13 -5.65 -8.84
N GLU A 132 -26.07 -6.37 -8.48
CA GLU A 132 -26.01 -7.23 -7.31
C GLU A 132 -25.43 -6.51 -6.07
N GLY A 133 -25.15 -5.20 -6.16
CA GLY A 133 -24.59 -4.42 -5.05
C GLY A 133 -23.15 -4.80 -4.71
N VAL A 134 -22.38 -5.18 -5.72
CA VAL A 134 -20.97 -5.62 -5.60
C VAL A 134 -20.07 -4.65 -6.35
N ILE A 135 -18.93 -4.30 -5.75
CA ILE A 135 -17.90 -3.51 -6.44
C ILE A 135 -17.18 -4.40 -7.45
N GLY A 136 -17.22 -4.01 -8.72
CA GLY A 136 -16.46 -4.63 -9.80
C GLY A 136 -15.12 -3.95 -10.00
N VAL A 137 -14.03 -4.72 -10.08
CA VAL A 137 -12.68 -4.20 -10.37
C VAL A 137 -12.18 -4.82 -11.67
N TYR A 138 -11.84 -3.99 -12.65
CA TYR A 138 -11.49 -4.43 -14.01
C TYR A 138 -10.09 -3.95 -14.41
N PRO A 139 -9.02 -4.60 -13.90
CA PRO A 139 -7.66 -4.20 -14.21
C PRO A 139 -7.20 -4.77 -15.55
N GLN A 140 -6.43 -3.98 -16.30
CA GLN A 140 -5.80 -4.39 -17.53
C GLN A 140 -4.51 -5.19 -17.26
N GLY A 141 -4.48 -6.43 -17.73
CA GLY A 141 -3.33 -7.32 -17.63
C GLY A 141 -2.36 -7.07 -18.78
N GLU A 142 -1.06 -7.23 -18.53
CA GLU A 142 -0.04 -7.02 -19.57
C GLU A 142 -0.03 -8.23 -20.50
N SER A 143 -0.75 -8.14 -21.62
CA SER A 143 -1.09 -9.26 -22.53
C SER A 143 -2.04 -10.32 -21.94
N GLY A 144 -2.75 -10.00 -20.86
CA GLY A 144 -3.75 -10.88 -20.23
C GLY A 144 -3.29 -11.55 -18.94
N TRP A 145 -4.26 -11.96 -18.12
CA TRP A 145 -4.00 -12.55 -16.81
C TRP A 145 -3.86 -14.07 -16.89
N ASN A 146 -2.97 -14.62 -16.06
CA ASN A 146 -2.78 -16.08 -15.90
C ASN A 146 -2.56 -16.84 -17.22
N THR A 147 -1.81 -16.26 -18.16
CA THR A 147 -1.57 -16.85 -19.49
C THR A 147 -0.36 -17.79 -19.54
N GLY A 148 0.20 -18.17 -18.39
CA GLY A 148 1.51 -18.81 -18.30
C GLY A 148 2.66 -17.84 -18.67
N PRO A 149 3.87 -18.35 -18.95
CA PRO A 149 5.00 -17.53 -19.35
C PRO A 149 4.68 -16.72 -20.61
N LYS A 150 4.70 -15.40 -20.50
CA LYS A 150 4.42 -14.50 -21.63
C LYS A 150 5.69 -14.33 -22.44
N LYS A 151 5.57 -14.27 -23.77
CA LYS A 151 6.74 -14.03 -24.65
C LYS A 151 7.38 -12.66 -24.43
N THR A 152 6.63 -11.74 -23.84
CA THR A 152 7.07 -10.39 -23.48
C THR A 152 7.88 -10.37 -22.19
N ASN A 153 7.76 -11.41 -21.36
CA ASN A 153 8.51 -11.50 -20.12
C ASN A 153 10.00 -11.71 -20.44
N GLN A 154 10.83 -10.88 -19.82
CA GLN A 154 12.29 -10.95 -19.85
C GLN A 154 12.80 -11.92 -18.77
N CYS A 155 12.04 -12.11 -17.71
CA CYS A 155 12.47 -12.92 -16.58
C CYS A 155 11.90 -14.33 -16.58
N HIS A 156 12.63 -15.21 -15.92
CA HIS A 156 12.16 -16.57 -15.70
C HIS A 156 11.01 -16.54 -14.69
N TRP A 157 9.99 -17.39 -14.88
CA TRP A 157 8.79 -17.42 -14.03
C TRP A 157 9.06 -17.68 -12.54
N SER A 158 10.25 -18.15 -12.18
CA SER A 158 10.68 -18.39 -10.80
C SER A 158 11.48 -17.24 -10.17
N GLN A 159 11.69 -16.14 -10.90
CA GLN A 159 12.40 -14.95 -10.43
C GLN A 159 11.38 -13.91 -9.96
N PHE A 160 10.93 -14.06 -8.72
CA PHE A 160 9.86 -13.22 -8.15
C PHE A 160 10.25 -11.75 -7.94
N ASP A 161 11.55 -11.45 -7.83
CA ASP A 161 12.08 -10.09 -7.58
C ASP A 161 12.61 -9.42 -8.87
N CYS A 162 12.18 -9.87 -10.04
CA CYS A 162 12.62 -9.32 -11.32
C CYS A 162 12.01 -7.92 -11.58
N PRO A 163 12.83 -6.87 -11.78
CA PRO A 163 12.33 -5.54 -12.10
C PRO A 163 12.00 -5.33 -13.59
N GLU A 164 12.44 -6.22 -14.48
CA GLU A 164 12.26 -6.07 -15.93
C GLU A 164 10.84 -6.40 -16.40
N ASP A 165 10.11 -7.23 -15.64
CA ASP A 165 8.76 -7.65 -15.96
C ASP A 165 7.71 -6.86 -15.17
N PRO A 166 6.50 -6.65 -15.74
CA PRO A 166 5.40 -6.05 -15.01
C PRO A 166 5.05 -6.84 -13.74
N ASP A 167 5.06 -6.16 -12.58
CA ASP A 167 4.57 -6.74 -11.34
C ASP A 167 3.02 -6.69 -11.31
N GLU A 168 2.41 -7.78 -11.75
CA GLU A 168 0.95 -7.97 -11.73
C GLU A 168 0.40 -8.16 -10.31
N GLY A 169 1.21 -8.65 -9.37
CA GLY A 169 0.84 -8.81 -7.97
C GLY A 169 0.79 -7.48 -7.23
N ALA A 170 1.82 -6.64 -7.41
CA ALA A 170 1.87 -5.29 -6.84
C ALA A 170 0.71 -4.41 -7.34
N LEU A 171 0.32 -4.52 -8.62
CA LEU A 171 -0.87 -3.81 -9.10
C LEU A 171 -2.12 -4.23 -8.33
N VAL A 172 -2.38 -5.53 -8.19
CA VAL A 172 -3.56 -6.01 -7.46
C VAL A 172 -3.52 -5.57 -6.00
N ALA A 173 -2.35 -5.60 -5.36
CA ALA A 173 -2.16 -5.12 -4.00
C ALA A 173 -2.50 -3.62 -3.87
N ASN A 174 -1.98 -2.78 -4.77
CA ASN A 174 -2.25 -1.35 -4.78
C ASN A 174 -3.73 -1.04 -5.00
N ILE A 175 -4.41 -1.78 -5.88
CA ILE A 175 -5.87 -1.61 -6.07
C ILE A 175 -6.63 -1.97 -4.80
N ILE A 176 -6.27 -3.07 -4.13
CA ILE A 176 -6.91 -3.47 -2.88
C ILE A 176 -6.68 -2.43 -1.78
N GLU A 177 -5.46 -1.89 -1.67
CA GLU A 177 -5.14 -0.84 -0.71
C GLU A 177 -6.00 0.40 -0.97
N GLU A 178 -6.02 0.87 -2.22
CA GLU A 178 -6.77 2.05 -2.62
C GLU A 178 -8.28 1.89 -2.37
N VAL A 179 -8.87 0.78 -2.84
CA VAL A 179 -10.31 0.49 -2.70
C VAL A 179 -10.72 0.33 -1.24
N ARG A 180 -9.84 -0.18 -0.36
CA ARG A 180 -10.14 -0.36 1.07
C ARG A 180 -9.87 0.87 1.93
N SER A 181 -9.05 1.79 1.45
CA SER A 181 -8.67 2.99 2.19
C SER A 181 -9.74 4.09 2.16
N ARG A 182 -10.81 3.88 1.39
CA ARG A 182 -11.91 4.81 1.14
C ARG A 182 -13.22 4.22 1.62
#